data_AF-T0R4Z5-F1
#
_entry.id   AF-T0R4Z5-F1
#
_cell.length_a   1.000
_cell.length_b   1.000
_cell.length_c   1.000
_cell.angle_alpha   90.00
_cell.angle_beta   90.00
_cell.angle_gamma   90.00
#
_symmetry.space_group_name_H-M   'P 1'
#
loop_
_entity.id
_entity.type
_entity.pdbx_description
1 polymer ?
#
loop_
_entity_poly.entity_id
_entity_poly.type
_entity_poly.pdbx_seq_one_letter_code
_entity_poly.pdbx_strand_id
1 'polypeptide(L)'
;MDWFKTLFGFREKGLAYDEIQAKFEIVNETQLRSVTNDKAYDIGTFECLSLATLRDHAMCVGRLGQLRVTHVASKDVFLLHCDPLHRNATFQAASQFNCLEFAHPRARPEDGVTIYARDMTQGPACAIAAGPGTVFRNYFASPDADLQGQRATSQINNLDDVEVILDNERHQYFHVVNGYTDATNASLQRLNDVLETADNNDLEDALKVGVHWNVEVPFKARYHPTSPSSDKQLVTQVYCSAISCGYSYASTTAWAPFASLVLRASYEATLWAAIINASTTGSNRVFLTVLGGGVFGNKTTWILDAIAAAVAKCHAFDLDVVVVHYLKVDKALVTALDKLLPIPDMSEVFAST
;
A
#
# COMPACT_ATOMS: atom_id res chain seq x y z
N MET A 1 -12.91 -0.08 -21.32
CA MET A 1 -14.06 0.27 -20.46
C MET A 1 -13.60 1.30 -19.45
N ASP A 2 -14.47 2.24 -19.09
CA ASP A 2 -14.13 3.44 -18.28
C ASP A 2 -14.75 3.26 -16.88
N TRP A 3 -13.98 2.69 -15.95
CA TRP A 3 -14.43 2.39 -14.59
C TRP A 3 -14.88 3.63 -13.84
N PHE A 4 -14.23 4.76 -14.10
CA PHE A 4 -14.52 6.04 -13.49
C PHE A 4 -15.91 6.51 -13.90
N LYS A 5 -16.21 6.51 -15.21
CA LYS A 5 -17.56 6.84 -15.69
C LYS A 5 -18.63 5.90 -15.14
N THR A 6 -18.31 4.61 -15.02
CA THR A 6 -19.25 3.62 -14.47
C THR A 6 -19.67 3.96 -13.03
N LEU A 7 -18.74 4.43 -12.20
CA LEU A 7 -19.04 4.84 -10.83
C LEU A 7 -19.67 6.23 -10.76
N PHE A 8 -19.07 7.22 -11.40
CA PHE A 8 -19.37 8.63 -11.13
C PHE A 8 -20.24 9.31 -12.20
N GLY A 9 -20.57 8.61 -13.30
CA GLY A 9 -21.51 9.09 -14.31
C GLY A 9 -20.93 10.06 -15.34
N PHE A 10 -19.69 10.51 -15.19
CA PHE A 10 -18.98 11.35 -16.17
C PHE A 10 -17.60 10.81 -16.53
N ARG A 11 -17.02 11.32 -17.61
CA ARG A 11 -15.64 10.99 -18.00
C ARG A 11 -14.69 11.98 -17.37
N GLU A 12 -13.63 11.48 -16.75
CA GLU A 12 -12.55 12.32 -16.23
C GLU A 12 -11.76 12.98 -17.37
N LYS A 13 -11.43 12.20 -18.41
CA LYS A 13 -10.63 12.68 -19.55
C LYS A 13 -11.30 13.86 -20.25
N GLY A 14 -10.57 14.97 -20.35
CA GLY A 14 -10.97 16.17 -21.08
C GLY A 14 -11.54 17.28 -20.20
N LEU A 15 -11.62 17.06 -18.89
CA LEU A 15 -11.94 18.08 -17.90
C LEU A 15 -10.66 18.54 -17.17
N ALA A 16 -10.66 19.77 -16.68
CA ALA A 16 -9.57 20.25 -15.82
C ALA A 16 -9.67 19.65 -14.41
N TYR A 17 -8.56 19.59 -13.68
CA TYR A 17 -8.50 19.00 -12.32
C TYR A 17 -9.56 19.59 -11.39
N ASP A 18 -9.69 20.92 -11.34
CA ASP A 18 -10.64 21.60 -10.46
C ASP A 18 -12.10 21.35 -10.89
N GLU A 19 -12.35 21.18 -12.20
CA GLU A 19 -13.68 20.81 -12.70
C GLU A 19 -14.06 19.37 -12.34
N ILE A 20 -13.06 18.48 -12.23
CA ILE A 20 -13.26 17.10 -11.79
C ILE A 20 -13.48 17.08 -10.27
N GLN A 21 -12.64 17.76 -9.50
CA GLN A 21 -12.75 17.87 -8.05
C GLN A 21 -14.11 18.43 -7.64
N ALA A 22 -14.59 19.50 -8.29
CA ALA A 22 -15.89 20.13 -8.03
C ALA A 22 -17.10 19.23 -8.37
N LYS A 23 -16.89 18.07 -9.01
CA LYS A 23 -17.95 17.07 -9.24
C LYS A 23 -18.09 16.07 -8.10
N PHE A 24 -17.29 16.23 -7.05
CA PHE A 24 -17.30 15.39 -5.87
C PHE A 24 -17.48 16.21 -4.61
N GLU A 25 -18.15 15.61 -3.63
CA GLU A 25 -18.36 16.20 -2.31
C GLU A 25 -18.08 15.15 -1.24
N ILE A 26 -17.40 15.56 -0.18
CA ILE A 26 -17.23 14.76 1.01
C ILE A 26 -18.44 14.97 1.91
N VAL A 27 -19.16 13.89 2.21
CA VAL A 27 -20.38 13.90 3.02
C VAL A 27 -20.10 13.12 4.31
N ASN A 28 -20.44 13.70 5.46
CA ASN A 28 -20.24 13.08 6.78
C ASN A 28 -18.81 12.56 7.00
N GLU A 29 -17.81 13.25 6.44
CA GLU A 29 -16.37 12.96 6.52
C GLU A 29 -15.90 11.64 5.88
N THR A 30 -16.80 10.68 5.69
CA THR A 30 -16.49 9.29 5.37
C THR A 30 -17.17 8.80 4.08
N GLN A 31 -17.89 9.67 3.36
CA GLN A 31 -18.51 9.34 2.09
C GLN A 31 -18.08 10.29 0.98
N LEU A 32 -17.84 9.73 -0.21
CA LEU A 32 -17.63 10.48 -1.44
C LEU A 32 -18.91 10.42 -2.28
N ARG A 33 -19.55 11.57 -2.49
CA ARG A 33 -20.71 11.73 -3.37
C ARG A 33 -20.29 12.29 -4.71
N SER A 34 -20.74 11.68 -5.81
CA SER A 34 -20.66 12.32 -7.13
C SER A 34 -21.92 13.13 -7.41
N VAL A 35 -21.76 14.43 -7.63
CA VAL A 35 -22.88 15.35 -7.93
C VAL A 35 -23.47 15.13 -9.33
N THR A 36 -22.82 14.33 -10.18
CA THR A 36 -23.29 14.09 -11.54
C THR A 36 -24.37 13.00 -11.61
N ASN A 37 -24.33 12.02 -10.70
CA ASN A 37 -25.25 10.89 -10.70
C ASN A 37 -25.84 10.57 -9.32
N ASP A 38 -25.61 11.43 -8.33
CA ASP A 38 -26.06 11.35 -6.94
C ASP A 38 -25.63 10.08 -6.18
N LYS A 39 -24.73 9.27 -6.73
CA LYS A 39 -24.21 8.09 -6.03
C LYS A 39 -23.21 8.53 -4.96
N ALA A 40 -23.34 7.92 -3.79
CA ALA A 40 -22.42 8.07 -2.68
C ALA A 40 -21.80 6.72 -2.34
N TYR A 41 -20.53 6.76 -1.96
CA TYR A 41 -19.71 5.59 -1.63
C TYR A 41 -19.02 5.82 -0.31
N ASP A 42 -18.94 4.79 0.54
CA ASP A 42 -18.14 4.90 1.77
C ASP A 42 -16.66 4.89 1.40
N ILE A 43 -15.95 5.94 1.76
CA ILE A 43 -14.50 6.02 1.64
C ILE A 43 -13.80 5.69 2.96
N GLY A 44 -14.50 5.78 4.10
CA GLY A 44 -13.87 5.56 5.40
C GLY A 44 -12.87 6.66 5.72
N THR A 45 -11.70 6.32 6.26
CA THR A 45 -10.66 7.29 6.64
C THR A 45 -9.31 6.95 6.01
N PHE A 46 -8.54 7.99 5.66
CA PHE A 46 -7.21 7.83 5.07
C PHE A 46 -6.18 8.63 5.86
N GLU A 47 -5.09 7.97 6.25
CA GLU A 47 -4.01 8.55 7.04
C GLU A 47 -2.65 8.05 6.55
N CYS A 48 -1.60 8.84 6.70
CA CYS A 48 -0.22 8.42 6.47
C CYS A 48 0.43 8.15 7.84
N LEU A 49 0.60 6.87 8.18
CA LEU A 49 1.03 6.45 9.51
C LEU A 49 2.44 5.87 9.46
N SER A 50 3.29 6.27 10.41
CA SER A 50 4.63 5.72 10.57
C SER A 50 4.58 4.26 11.04
N LEU A 51 5.64 3.51 10.77
CA LEU A 51 5.79 2.15 11.29
C LEU A 51 5.68 2.13 12.82
N ALA A 52 6.36 3.05 13.51
CA ALA A 52 6.31 3.13 14.97
C ALA A 52 4.88 3.35 15.47
N THR A 53 4.14 4.30 14.89
CA THR A 53 2.75 4.58 15.27
C THR A 53 1.85 3.35 15.10
N LEU A 54 1.99 2.64 13.98
CA LEU A 54 1.21 1.43 13.73
C LEU A 54 1.56 0.31 14.71
N ARG A 55 2.85 0.10 14.97
CA ARG A 55 3.33 -0.92 15.90
C ARG A 55 2.83 -0.67 17.32
N ASP A 56 2.99 0.55 17.82
CA ASP A 56 2.60 0.91 19.18
C ASP A 56 1.08 0.73 19.40
N HIS A 57 0.27 1.18 18.42
CA HIS A 57 -1.18 0.99 18.49
C HIS A 57 -1.55 -0.50 18.43
N ALA A 58 -0.98 -1.25 17.49
CA ALA A 58 -1.25 -2.68 17.34
C ALA A 58 -0.89 -3.48 18.60
N MET A 59 0.21 -3.14 19.29
CA MET A 59 0.60 -3.77 20.55
C MET A 59 -0.44 -3.55 21.68
N CYS A 60 -1.15 -2.43 21.66
CA CYS A 60 -2.19 -2.14 22.65
C CYS A 60 -3.51 -2.87 22.39
N VAL A 61 -3.90 -3.01 21.13
CA VAL A 61 -5.25 -3.49 20.74
C VAL A 61 -5.27 -4.91 20.16
N GLY A 62 -4.10 -5.42 19.80
CA GLY A 62 -3.95 -6.68 19.09
C GLY A 62 -4.36 -7.88 19.92
N ARG A 63 -5.06 -8.81 19.27
CA ARG A 63 -5.45 -10.07 19.88
C ARG A 63 -4.32 -11.09 19.73
N LEU A 64 -3.88 -11.67 20.84
CA LEU A 64 -2.94 -12.78 20.83
C LEU A 64 -3.57 -14.03 20.21
N GLY A 65 -2.75 -14.82 19.50
CA GLY A 65 -3.17 -16.04 18.85
C GLY A 65 -2.06 -16.63 17.99
N GLN A 66 -2.43 -17.20 16.85
CA GLN A 66 -1.49 -17.85 15.96
C GLN A 66 -1.49 -17.19 14.58
N LEU A 67 -0.31 -16.75 14.15
CA LEU A 67 -0.09 -16.30 12.79
C LEU A 67 0.03 -17.50 11.84
N ARG A 68 -0.72 -17.46 10.73
CA ARG A 68 -0.61 -18.43 9.62
C ARG A 68 -0.16 -17.73 8.35
N VAL A 69 0.68 -18.39 7.58
CA VAL A 69 1.08 -17.94 6.23
C VAL A 69 0.55 -18.94 5.20
N THR A 70 -0.20 -18.45 4.23
CA THR A 70 -0.71 -19.24 3.11
C THR A 70 -0.43 -18.53 1.78
N HIS A 71 -0.60 -19.26 0.68
CA HIS A 71 -0.35 -18.75 -0.66
C HIS A 71 -1.57 -18.93 -1.56
N VAL A 72 -1.88 -17.89 -2.33
CA VAL A 72 -2.95 -17.95 -3.33
C VAL A 72 -2.46 -17.45 -4.68
N ALA A 73 -2.96 -18.04 -5.76
CA ALA A 73 -2.79 -17.49 -7.10
C ALA A 73 -3.96 -16.56 -7.42
N SER A 74 -3.66 -15.36 -7.90
CA SER A 74 -4.66 -14.45 -8.43
C SER A 74 -4.31 -14.02 -9.84
N LYS A 75 -5.33 -13.98 -10.71
CA LYS A 75 -5.22 -13.36 -12.03
C LYS A 75 -5.38 -11.85 -11.97
N ASP A 76 -6.06 -11.36 -10.94
CA ASP A 76 -6.42 -9.96 -10.76
C ASP A 76 -6.80 -9.73 -9.29
N VAL A 77 -5.95 -9.04 -8.54
CA VAL A 77 -6.19 -8.74 -7.11
C VAL A 77 -7.45 -7.89 -6.91
N PHE A 78 -7.91 -7.18 -7.94
CA PHE A 78 -9.21 -6.52 -7.95
C PHE A 78 -10.34 -7.49 -7.58
N LEU A 79 -10.32 -8.71 -8.11
CA LEU A 79 -11.39 -9.68 -7.86
C LEU A 79 -11.36 -10.24 -6.43
N LEU A 80 -10.19 -10.28 -5.78
CA LEU A 80 -10.09 -10.63 -4.37
C LEU A 80 -10.73 -9.56 -3.48
N HIS A 81 -10.65 -8.28 -3.85
CA HIS A 81 -11.33 -7.21 -3.14
C HIS A 81 -12.86 -7.33 -3.26
N CYS A 82 -13.35 -7.77 -4.43
CA CYS A 82 -14.78 -7.97 -4.68
C CYS A 82 -15.40 -9.17 -3.94
N ASP A 83 -14.58 -10.12 -3.46
CA ASP A 83 -15.07 -11.36 -2.85
C ASP A 83 -15.65 -11.10 -1.45
N PRO A 84 -16.95 -11.36 -1.21
CA PRO A 84 -17.57 -11.16 0.10
C PRO A 84 -16.91 -11.94 1.25
N LEU A 85 -16.19 -13.04 0.96
CA LEU A 85 -15.41 -13.78 1.97
C LEU A 85 -14.21 -13.00 2.52
N HIS A 86 -13.87 -11.88 1.87
CA HIS A 86 -12.74 -11.01 2.18
C HIS A 86 -13.22 -9.66 2.72
N ARG A 87 -14.50 -9.58 3.13
CA ARG A 87 -15.05 -8.41 3.79
C ARG A 87 -14.19 -8.04 5.00
N ASN A 88 -13.91 -6.75 5.12
CA ASN A 88 -13.06 -6.12 6.12
C ASN A 88 -11.61 -6.65 6.13
N ALA A 89 -11.17 -7.45 5.15
CA ALA A 89 -9.78 -7.88 5.07
C ALA A 89 -8.86 -6.69 4.75
N THR A 90 -7.58 -6.85 5.12
CA THR A 90 -6.53 -5.88 4.80
C THR A 90 -5.82 -6.29 3.51
N PHE A 91 -5.57 -5.35 2.61
CA PHE A 91 -4.85 -5.57 1.36
C PHE A 91 -3.64 -4.65 1.28
N GLN A 92 -2.45 -5.23 1.13
CA GLN A 92 -1.28 -4.47 0.73
C GLN A 92 -1.43 -4.05 -0.74
N ALA A 93 -1.33 -2.76 -1.01
CA ALA A 93 -1.32 -2.20 -2.35
C ALA A 93 0.09 -1.71 -2.68
N ALA A 94 0.65 -2.22 -3.77
CA ALA A 94 1.89 -1.69 -4.32
C ALA A 94 1.64 -0.28 -4.87
N SER A 95 2.27 0.72 -4.28
CA SER A 95 2.04 2.13 -4.55
C SER A 95 3.37 2.90 -4.62
N GLN A 96 3.24 4.20 -4.80
CA GLN A 96 4.31 5.19 -4.78
C GLN A 96 4.29 5.89 -3.42
N PHE A 97 5.35 6.63 -3.08
CA PHE A 97 5.42 7.33 -1.78
C PHE A 97 4.34 8.42 -1.60
N ASN A 98 3.63 8.78 -2.67
CA ASN A 98 2.48 9.69 -2.65
C ASN A 98 1.11 8.98 -2.60
N CYS A 99 1.09 7.65 -2.48
CA CYS A 99 -0.13 6.82 -2.48
C CYS A 99 -0.97 6.91 -3.77
N LEU A 100 -0.32 7.17 -4.93
CA LEU A 100 -0.95 7.27 -6.26
C LEU A 100 -0.29 6.35 -7.29
N GLU A 101 -1.09 5.47 -7.90
CA GLU A 101 -0.66 4.36 -8.75
C GLU A 101 -0.42 4.73 -10.22
N PHE A 102 0.27 5.86 -10.45
CA PHE A 102 0.67 6.25 -11.80
C PHE A 102 1.76 5.30 -12.34
N ALA A 103 1.81 5.07 -13.65
CA ALA A 103 2.74 4.10 -14.25
C ALA A 103 4.16 4.67 -14.53
N HIS A 104 4.36 5.98 -14.40
CA HIS A 104 5.63 6.64 -14.73
C HIS A 104 5.86 7.87 -13.85
N PRO A 105 7.12 8.19 -13.46
CA PRO A 105 7.48 9.37 -12.65
C PRO A 105 7.21 10.74 -13.29
N ARG A 106 6.64 10.79 -14.49
CA ARG A 106 6.27 12.04 -15.19
C ARG A 106 4.77 12.30 -15.14
N ALA A 107 4.00 11.29 -14.75
CA ALA A 107 2.59 11.46 -14.53
C ALA A 107 2.37 12.24 -13.24
N ARG A 108 1.33 13.05 -13.24
CA ARG A 108 0.98 13.97 -12.16
C ARG A 108 -0.45 13.71 -11.72
N PRO A 109 -0.84 14.10 -10.50
CA PRO A 109 -2.23 13.99 -10.04
C PRO A 109 -3.27 14.58 -11.02
N GLU A 110 -2.90 15.63 -11.75
CA GLU A 110 -3.73 16.29 -12.77
C GLU A 110 -3.98 15.46 -14.03
N ASP A 111 -3.21 14.40 -14.26
CA ASP A 111 -3.43 13.50 -15.39
C ASP A 111 -4.63 12.54 -15.15
N GLY A 112 -5.16 12.51 -13.93
CA GLY A 112 -6.37 11.81 -13.54
C GLY A 112 -6.17 10.31 -13.27
N VAL A 113 -7.06 9.73 -12.49
CA VAL A 113 -6.95 8.33 -12.01
C VAL A 113 -7.52 7.30 -12.97
N THR A 114 -8.34 7.70 -13.94
CA THR A 114 -8.93 6.82 -14.96
C THR A 114 -7.85 6.06 -15.75
N ILE A 115 -6.67 6.67 -15.90
CA ILE A 115 -5.56 6.08 -16.65
C ILE A 115 -4.98 4.83 -15.99
N TYR A 116 -5.26 4.60 -14.70
CA TYR A 116 -4.85 3.39 -13.98
C TYR A 116 -5.35 2.12 -14.67
N ALA A 117 -6.48 2.20 -15.41
CA ALA A 117 -7.02 1.08 -16.18
C ALA A 117 -6.13 0.58 -17.31
N ARG A 118 -5.09 1.34 -17.67
CA ARG A 118 -4.10 0.97 -18.70
C ARG A 118 -2.92 0.19 -18.13
N ASP A 119 -2.78 0.19 -16.81
CA ASP A 119 -1.75 -0.55 -16.11
C ASP A 119 -2.38 -1.79 -15.45
N MET A 120 -1.85 -2.95 -15.81
CA MET A 120 -2.37 -4.25 -15.36
C MET A 120 -1.57 -4.82 -14.19
N THR A 121 -0.70 -4.01 -13.57
CA THR A 121 0.00 -4.36 -12.33
C THR A 121 -0.95 -4.33 -11.12
N GLN A 122 -0.47 -4.85 -9.99
CA GLN A 122 -1.31 -5.07 -8.80
C GLN A 122 -1.75 -3.76 -8.13
N GLY A 123 -0.90 -2.73 -8.13
CA GLY A 123 -1.21 -1.42 -7.54
C GLY A 123 -2.47 -0.79 -8.13
N PRO A 124 -2.50 -0.50 -9.44
CA PRO A 124 -3.68 0.00 -10.15
C PRO A 124 -4.91 -0.90 -9.97
N ALA A 125 -4.75 -2.22 -9.92
CA ALA A 125 -5.86 -3.13 -9.67
C ALA A 125 -6.46 -2.95 -8.26
N CYS A 126 -5.63 -2.84 -7.21
CA CYS A 126 -6.10 -2.50 -5.85
C CYS A 126 -6.77 -1.12 -5.82
N ALA A 127 -6.14 -0.11 -6.41
CA ALA A 127 -6.66 1.25 -6.45
C ALA A 127 -8.04 1.33 -7.14
N ILE A 128 -8.21 0.69 -8.29
CA ILE A 128 -9.48 0.72 -9.02
C ILE A 128 -10.56 -0.10 -8.28
N ALA A 129 -10.20 -1.18 -7.58
CA ALA A 129 -11.17 -1.96 -6.79
C ALA A 129 -11.90 -1.09 -5.77
N ALA A 130 -11.17 -0.20 -5.11
CA ALA A 130 -11.71 0.83 -4.22
C ALA A 130 -11.70 2.21 -4.90
N GLY A 131 -12.29 2.29 -6.10
CA GLY A 131 -12.29 3.50 -6.94
C GLY A 131 -12.65 4.81 -6.22
N PRO A 132 -13.67 4.85 -5.34
CA PRO A 132 -14.00 6.05 -4.54
C PRO A 132 -12.84 6.50 -3.65
N GLY A 133 -12.16 5.56 -2.96
CA GLY A 133 -10.98 5.87 -2.17
C GLY A 133 -9.81 6.37 -3.01
N THR A 134 -9.67 5.89 -4.24
CA THR A 134 -8.66 6.39 -5.19
C THR A 134 -8.94 7.82 -5.64
N VAL A 135 -10.20 8.17 -5.90
CA VAL A 135 -10.59 9.56 -6.16
C VAL A 135 -10.30 10.43 -4.95
N PHE A 136 -10.62 9.97 -3.74
CA PHE A 136 -10.28 10.69 -2.52
C PHE A 136 -8.78 10.98 -2.40
N ARG A 137 -7.91 9.97 -2.55
CA ARG A 137 -6.45 10.16 -2.43
C ARG A 137 -5.87 11.12 -3.45
N ASN A 138 -6.43 11.20 -4.66
CA ASN A 138 -5.94 12.12 -5.70
C ASN A 138 -6.49 13.54 -5.54
N TYR A 139 -7.79 13.67 -5.25
CA TYR A 139 -8.51 14.94 -5.31
C TYR A 139 -8.80 15.56 -3.95
N PHE A 140 -8.61 14.88 -2.83
CA PHE A 140 -8.95 15.41 -1.50
C PHE A 140 -7.84 15.22 -0.47
N ALA A 141 -7.11 14.10 -0.48
CA ALA A 141 -5.95 13.92 0.40
C ALA A 141 -4.82 14.88 0.01
N SER A 142 -4.18 15.50 1.01
CA SER A 142 -3.14 16.50 0.82
C SER A 142 -2.09 16.37 1.93
N PRO A 143 -0.80 16.64 1.65
CA PRO A 143 0.21 16.78 2.70
C PRO A 143 0.01 18.05 3.55
N ASP A 144 -0.72 19.04 3.01
CA ASP A 144 -1.00 20.33 3.65
C ASP A 144 -2.50 20.41 3.98
N ALA A 145 -2.82 20.65 5.25
CA ALA A 145 -4.19 20.73 5.74
C ALA A 145 -5.00 21.89 5.11
N ASP A 146 -4.31 22.93 4.61
CA ASP A 146 -4.94 24.09 3.97
C ASP A 146 -5.24 23.85 2.47
N LEU A 147 -4.73 22.76 1.90
CA LEU A 147 -4.94 22.38 0.50
C LEU A 147 -5.79 21.12 0.38
N GLN A 148 -6.64 21.07 -0.65
CA GLN A 148 -7.38 19.85 -1.00
C GLN A 148 -6.78 19.17 -2.22
N GLY A 149 -6.50 17.89 -2.06
CA GLY A 149 -5.99 17.03 -3.12
C GLY A 149 -4.50 17.20 -3.41
N GLN A 150 -3.95 16.19 -4.07
CA GLN A 150 -2.56 16.19 -4.50
C GLN A 150 -2.44 16.89 -5.85
N ARG A 151 -1.37 17.65 -6.04
CA ARG A 151 -1.03 18.36 -7.28
C ARG A 151 0.43 18.15 -7.64
N ALA A 152 0.82 18.48 -8.86
CA ALA A 152 2.24 18.40 -9.27
C ALA A 152 3.19 19.15 -8.32
N THR A 153 2.70 20.21 -7.65
CA THR A 153 3.47 21.07 -6.74
C THR A 153 3.34 20.71 -5.26
N SER A 154 2.43 19.81 -4.88
CA SER A 154 2.20 19.41 -3.49
C SER A 154 1.62 18.00 -3.45
N GLN A 155 2.43 17.04 -2.97
CA GLN A 155 2.07 15.63 -2.91
C GLN A 155 2.45 15.06 -1.56
N ILE A 156 1.71 14.04 -1.16
CA ILE A 156 2.08 13.21 -0.03
C ILE A 156 3.47 12.61 -0.30
N ASN A 157 4.28 12.52 0.74
CA ASN A 157 5.58 11.87 0.66
C ASN A 157 5.81 11.02 1.92
N ASN A 158 5.58 9.72 1.80
CA ASN A 158 5.75 8.78 2.89
C ASN A 158 7.22 8.47 3.27
N LEU A 159 8.20 9.14 2.63
CA LEU A 159 9.60 9.16 3.04
C LEU A 159 10.00 10.44 3.77
N ASP A 160 9.12 11.42 3.94
CA ASP A 160 9.44 12.73 4.49
C ASP A 160 10.21 12.68 5.83
N ASP A 161 9.75 11.90 6.81
CA ASP A 161 10.43 11.79 8.11
C ASP A 161 11.78 11.09 7.99
N VAL A 162 11.90 10.12 7.07
CA VAL A 162 13.17 9.43 6.75
C VAL A 162 14.15 10.42 6.10
N GLU A 163 13.68 11.28 5.20
CA GLU A 163 14.47 12.33 4.58
C GLU A 163 14.96 13.36 5.59
N VAL A 164 14.15 13.69 6.60
CA VAL A 164 14.54 14.55 7.72
C VAL A 164 15.65 13.91 8.56
N ILE A 165 15.50 12.65 8.96
CA ILE A 165 16.52 11.93 9.76
C ILE A 165 17.86 11.86 9.00
N LEU A 166 17.80 11.66 7.69
CA LEU A 166 18.99 11.59 6.84
C LEU A 166 19.57 12.97 6.48
N ASP A 167 18.94 14.09 6.86
CA ASP A 167 19.26 15.44 6.36
C ASP A 167 19.40 15.43 4.82
N ASN A 168 18.45 14.76 4.14
CA ASN A 168 18.50 14.50 2.70
C ASN A 168 18.38 15.80 1.89
N GLU A 169 17.71 16.83 2.42
CA GLU A 169 17.68 18.16 1.79
C GLU A 169 19.09 18.72 1.61
N ARG A 170 19.96 18.58 2.60
CA ARG A 170 21.36 19.02 2.51
C ARG A 170 22.23 18.05 1.71
N HIS A 171 22.10 16.74 1.97
CA HIS A 171 23.04 15.75 1.48
C HIS A 171 22.72 15.19 0.09
N GLN A 172 21.46 15.34 -0.34
CA GLN A 172 20.95 14.95 -1.66
C GLN A 172 21.37 13.52 -2.01
N TYR A 173 21.06 12.57 -1.12
CA TYR A 173 21.35 11.15 -1.33
C TYR A 173 20.47 10.57 -2.42
N PHE A 174 19.19 10.94 -2.40
CA PHE A 174 18.18 10.59 -3.38
C PHE A 174 17.16 11.72 -3.53
N HIS A 175 16.31 11.62 -4.55
CA HIS A 175 15.19 12.53 -4.77
C HIS A 175 13.90 11.74 -4.91
N VAL A 176 12.79 12.29 -4.39
CA VAL A 176 11.44 11.77 -4.62
C VAL A 176 10.72 12.68 -5.61
N VAL A 177 10.28 12.13 -6.75
CA VAL A 177 9.56 12.86 -7.80
C VAL A 177 8.31 12.10 -8.17
N ASN A 178 7.13 12.71 -7.95
CA ASN A 178 5.82 12.07 -8.14
C ASN A 178 5.72 10.70 -7.42
N GLY A 179 6.32 10.61 -6.23
CA GLY A 179 6.36 9.40 -5.42
C GLY A 179 7.37 8.32 -5.85
N TYR A 180 8.21 8.58 -6.86
CA TYR A 180 9.31 7.70 -7.29
C TYR A 180 10.66 8.19 -6.77
N THR A 181 11.52 7.27 -6.37
CA THR A 181 12.89 7.56 -5.93
C THR A 181 13.89 7.48 -7.08
N ASP A 182 14.77 8.47 -7.18
CA ASP A 182 15.90 8.46 -8.11
C ASP A 182 17.19 8.95 -7.42
N ALA A 183 18.34 8.48 -7.89
CA ALA A 183 19.65 8.74 -7.35
C ALA A 183 20.75 8.39 -8.37
N THR A 184 22.00 8.66 -8.00
CA THR A 184 23.18 8.18 -8.72
C THR A 184 23.95 7.19 -7.85
N ASN A 185 24.78 6.32 -8.45
CA ASN A 185 25.64 5.43 -7.66
C ASN A 185 26.53 6.20 -6.67
N ALA A 186 27.01 7.39 -7.05
CA ALA A 186 27.85 8.21 -6.19
C ALA A 186 27.10 8.80 -4.99
N SER A 187 25.82 9.17 -5.15
CA SER A 187 24.99 9.62 -4.03
C SER A 187 24.58 8.47 -3.11
N LEU A 188 24.27 7.30 -3.68
CA LEU A 188 23.95 6.11 -2.90
C LEU A 188 25.16 5.54 -2.17
N GLN A 189 26.38 5.65 -2.69
CA GLN A 189 27.57 5.25 -1.93
C GLN A 189 27.64 6.02 -0.61
N ARG A 190 27.45 7.35 -0.65
CA ARG A 190 27.45 8.17 0.57
C ARG A 190 26.31 7.80 1.52
N LEU A 191 25.12 7.47 0.98
CA LEU A 191 24.01 6.99 1.80
C LEU A 191 24.35 5.67 2.47
N ASN A 192 24.94 4.74 1.72
CA ASN A 192 25.32 3.43 2.25
C ASN A 192 26.36 3.55 3.37
N ASP A 193 27.34 4.46 3.24
CA ASP A 193 28.31 4.74 4.32
C ASP A 193 27.60 5.22 5.61
N VAL A 194 26.51 5.98 5.49
CA VAL A 194 25.67 6.39 6.63
C VAL A 194 24.88 5.20 7.19
N LEU A 195 24.20 4.44 6.33
CA LEU A 195 23.37 3.29 6.74
C LEU A 195 24.17 2.15 7.38
N GLU A 196 25.48 2.05 7.12
CA GLU A 196 26.38 1.10 7.78
C GLU A 196 26.62 1.43 9.26
N THR A 197 26.47 2.70 9.65
CA THR A 197 26.79 3.18 11.00
C THR A 197 25.57 3.67 11.79
N ALA A 198 24.46 3.96 11.10
CA ALA A 198 23.21 4.41 11.70
C ALA A 198 22.46 3.28 12.42
N ASP A 199 21.65 3.64 13.42
CA ASP A 199 20.61 2.75 13.91
C ASP A 199 19.48 2.71 12.88
N ASN A 200 19.42 1.62 12.12
CA ASN A 200 18.43 1.45 11.06
C ASN A 200 17.00 1.36 11.62
N ASN A 201 16.81 1.09 12.92
CA ASN A 201 15.47 1.03 13.50
C ASN A 201 14.79 2.40 13.48
N ASP A 202 15.50 3.50 13.76
CA ASP A 202 14.93 4.84 13.73
C ASP A 202 14.43 5.22 12.32
N LEU A 203 15.18 4.82 11.30
CA LEU A 203 14.81 5.02 9.89
C LEU A 203 13.61 4.15 9.47
N GLU A 204 13.56 2.89 9.93
CA GLU A 204 12.41 2.01 9.68
C GLU A 204 11.16 2.53 10.36
N ASP A 205 11.29 2.94 11.62
CA ASP A 205 10.23 3.43 12.47
C ASP A 205 9.59 4.71 11.93
N ALA A 206 10.39 5.57 11.29
CA ALA A 206 9.96 6.79 10.64
C ALA A 206 9.26 6.57 9.28
N LEU A 207 9.44 5.41 8.62
CA LEU A 207 8.80 5.15 7.33
C LEU A 207 7.28 5.18 7.47
N LYS A 208 6.60 5.94 6.62
CA LYS A 208 5.14 6.00 6.57
C LYS A 208 4.55 5.08 5.50
N VAL A 209 3.31 4.67 5.72
CA VAL A 209 2.45 4.04 4.70
C VAL A 209 1.09 4.73 4.69
N GLY A 210 0.44 4.79 3.52
CA GLY A 210 -0.93 5.29 3.44
C GLY A 210 -1.91 4.20 3.84
N VAL A 211 -2.68 4.38 4.91
CA VAL A 211 -3.71 3.42 5.32
C VAL A 211 -5.08 4.00 5.03
N HIS A 212 -5.86 3.30 4.22
CA HIS A 212 -7.25 3.63 3.91
C HIS A 212 -8.16 2.62 4.59
N TRP A 213 -8.72 2.99 5.72
CA TRP A 213 -9.55 2.12 6.55
C TRP A 213 -10.98 2.07 6.02
N ASN A 214 -11.57 0.87 5.99
CA ASN A 214 -13.00 0.66 5.71
C ASN A 214 -13.51 1.28 4.40
N VAL A 215 -12.70 1.23 3.34
CA VAL A 215 -13.05 1.78 2.02
C VAL A 215 -13.99 0.83 1.26
N GLU A 216 -15.02 1.38 0.63
CA GLU A 216 -15.98 0.60 -0.16
C GLU A 216 -15.36 0.08 -1.47
N VAL A 217 -15.64 -1.18 -1.76
CA VAL A 217 -15.41 -1.84 -3.05
C VAL A 217 -16.74 -1.89 -3.80
N PRO A 218 -17.05 -0.89 -4.66
CA PRO A 218 -18.37 -0.76 -5.28
C PRO A 218 -18.58 -1.69 -6.48
N PHE A 219 -17.85 -2.79 -6.56
CA PHE A 219 -17.82 -3.69 -7.71
C PHE A 219 -18.03 -5.14 -7.29
N LYS A 220 -18.83 -5.88 -8.06
CA LYS A 220 -18.99 -7.34 -7.92
C LYS A 220 -18.09 -8.14 -8.87
N ALA A 221 -17.61 -7.48 -9.91
CA ALA A 221 -16.62 -7.97 -10.86
C ALA A 221 -15.95 -6.76 -11.52
N ARG A 222 -14.85 -6.95 -12.25
CA ARG A 222 -14.11 -5.84 -12.89
C ARG A 222 -15.05 -4.95 -13.70
N TYR A 223 -15.18 -3.70 -13.24
CA TYR A 223 -16.02 -2.64 -13.82
C TYR A 223 -17.53 -2.91 -13.86
N HIS A 224 -18.00 -3.89 -13.08
CA HIS A 224 -19.42 -4.18 -12.89
C HIS A 224 -19.84 -3.80 -11.47
N PRO A 225 -20.59 -2.70 -11.28
CA PRO A 225 -20.97 -2.25 -9.96
C PRO A 225 -21.86 -3.25 -9.20
N THR A 226 -21.82 -3.18 -7.89
CA THR A 226 -22.79 -3.82 -6.99
C THR A 226 -24.18 -3.18 -7.14
N SER A 227 -25.21 -3.88 -6.68
CA SER A 227 -26.55 -3.28 -6.55
C SER A 227 -26.57 -2.36 -5.33
N PRO A 228 -27.30 -1.23 -5.35
CA PRO A 228 -27.50 -0.40 -4.16
C PRO A 228 -28.13 -1.14 -2.97
N SER A 229 -28.82 -2.26 -3.22
CA SER A 229 -29.45 -3.11 -2.20
C SER A 229 -28.55 -4.22 -1.67
N SER A 230 -27.31 -4.36 -2.18
CA SER A 230 -26.37 -5.37 -1.72
C SER A 230 -25.66 -4.90 -0.45
N ASP A 231 -25.31 -5.82 0.43
CA ASP A 231 -24.47 -5.50 1.59
C ASP A 231 -23.14 -4.90 1.12
N LYS A 232 -22.72 -3.80 1.73
CA LYS A 232 -21.48 -3.11 1.36
C LYS A 232 -20.26 -3.99 1.55
N GLN A 233 -19.41 -4.06 0.54
CA GLN A 233 -18.09 -4.66 0.67
C GLN A 233 -17.11 -3.57 1.09
N LEU A 234 -16.54 -3.71 2.29
CA LEU A 234 -15.54 -2.81 2.82
C LEU A 234 -14.22 -3.56 2.96
N VAL A 235 -13.10 -2.87 2.77
CA VAL A 235 -11.75 -3.41 2.99
C VAL A 235 -10.86 -2.34 3.61
N THR A 236 -9.72 -2.75 4.14
CA THR A 236 -8.63 -1.82 4.48
C THR A 236 -7.52 -1.96 3.44
N GLN A 237 -7.02 -0.85 2.90
CA GLN A 237 -5.91 -0.85 1.96
C GLN A 237 -4.69 -0.17 2.57
N VAL A 238 -3.55 -0.85 2.53
CA VAL A 238 -2.26 -0.31 2.98
C VAL A 238 -1.39 -0.05 1.75
N TYR A 239 -1.26 1.23 1.38
CA TYR A 239 -0.48 1.72 0.27
C TYR A 239 0.98 1.86 0.68
N CYS A 240 1.77 0.85 0.31
CA CYS A 240 3.20 0.80 0.57
C CYS A 240 3.98 1.07 -0.71
N SER A 241 5.08 1.81 -0.60
CA SER A 241 6.04 1.93 -1.69
C SER A 241 7.31 1.15 -1.42
N ALA A 242 7.89 0.62 -2.48
CA ALA A 242 9.28 0.18 -2.48
C ALA A 242 10.13 1.18 -3.26
N ILE A 243 11.44 1.14 -3.04
CA ILE A 243 12.38 1.92 -3.85
C ILE A 243 12.23 1.56 -5.33
N SER A 244 12.07 2.57 -6.18
CA SER A 244 11.87 2.40 -7.62
C SER A 244 13.19 2.19 -8.37
N CYS A 245 13.95 1.15 -8.01
CA CYS A 245 15.25 0.83 -8.60
C CYS A 245 15.22 0.82 -10.14
N GLY A 246 14.18 0.26 -10.73
CA GLY A 246 14.01 0.14 -12.19
C GLY A 246 13.76 1.46 -12.92
N TYR A 247 13.48 2.54 -12.20
CA TYR A 247 13.27 3.89 -12.75
C TYR A 247 14.44 4.85 -12.45
N SER A 248 15.50 4.35 -11.80
CA SER A 248 16.62 5.17 -11.34
C SER A 248 17.84 5.10 -12.26
N TYR A 249 18.67 6.16 -12.26
CA TYR A 249 20.00 6.14 -12.88
C TYR A 249 21.03 5.31 -12.11
N ALA A 250 20.79 5.04 -10.83
CA ALA A 250 21.64 4.20 -10.02
C ALA A 250 21.39 2.70 -10.30
N SER A 251 22.42 1.89 -10.08
CA SER A 251 22.30 0.44 -10.18
C SER A 251 21.42 -0.11 -9.05
N THR A 252 20.65 -1.16 -9.33
CA THR A 252 19.87 -1.88 -8.31
C THR A 252 20.73 -2.28 -7.11
N THR A 253 21.98 -2.72 -7.33
CA THR A 253 22.87 -3.12 -6.23
C THR A 253 23.22 -1.95 -5.30
N ALA A 254 23.41 -0.74 -5.82
CA ALA A 254 23.69 0.44 -4.99
C ALA A 254 22.52 0.81 -4.07
N TRP A 255 21.29 0.49 -4.47
CA TRP A 255 20.09 0.68 -3.66
C TRP A 255 19.89 -0.36 -2.55
N ALA A 256 20.65 -1.47 -2.56
CA ALA A 256 20.33 -2.65 -1.75
C ALA A 256 20.11 -2.38 -0.25
N PRO A 257 20.95 -1.58 0.45
CA PRO A 257 20.74 -1.31 1.87
C PRO A 257 19.43 -0.55 2.13
N PHE A 258 19.22 0.56 1.43
CA PHE A 258 18.02 1.40 1.62
C PHE A 258 16.73 0.72 1.13
N ALA A 259 16.80 0.01 0.00
CA ALA A 259 15.66 -0.76 -0.52
C ALA A 259 15.21 -1.87 0.44
N SER A 260 16.15 -2.59 1.05
CA SER A 260 15.84 -3.62 2.04
C SER A 260 15.25 -3.02 3.32
N LEU A 261 15.70 -1.83 3.73
CA LEU A 261 15.13 -1.08 4.86
C LEU A 261 13.67 -0.72 4.60
N VAL A 262 13.39 -0.07 3.47
CA VAL A 262 12.03 0.34 3.09
C VAL A 262 11.08 -0.86 2.96
N LEU A 263 11.56 -1.99 2.39
CA LEU A 263 10.75 -3.21 2.28
C LEU A 263 10.40 -3.78 3.65
N ARG A 264 11.37 -3.89 4.58
CA ARG A 264 11.14 -4.40 5.94
C ARG A 264 10.09 -3.57 6.67
N ALA A 265 10.26 -2.25 6.68
CA ALA A 265 9.31 -1.37 7.32
C ALA A 265 7.92 -1.40 6.66
N SER A 266 7.84 -1.47 5.32
CA SER A 266 6.55 -1.54 4.60
C SER A 266 5.76 -2.82 4.90
N TYR A 267 6.42 -3.98 4.91
CA TYR A 267 5.76 -5.25 5.25
C TYR A 267 5.32 -5.29 6.71
N GLU A 268 6.18 -4.83 7.61
CA GLU A 268 5.86 -4.75 9.03
C GLU A 268 4.67 -3.82 9.30
N ALA A 269 4.69 -2.61 8.74
CA ALA A 269 3.60 -1.64 8.86
C ALA A 269 2.26 -2.22 8.35
N THR A 270 2.30 -2.99 7.26
CA THR A 270 1.11 -3.69 6.73
C THR A 270 0.53 -4.68 7.74
N LEU A 271 1.38 -5.47 8.41
CA LEU A 271 0.91 -6.45 9.38
C LEU A 271 0.40 -5.79 10.67
N TRP A 272 1.04 -4.71 11.13
CA TRP A 272 0.51 -3.92 12.25
C TRP A 272 -0.84 -3.28 11.94
N ALA A 273 -1.00 -2.72 10.73
CA ALA A 273 -2.29 -2.21 10.27
C ALA A 273 -3.36 -3.31 10.23
N ALA A 274 -3.00 -4.52 9.81
CA ALA A 274 -3.93 -5.66 9.81
C ALA A 274 -4.36 -6.08 11.24
N ILE A 275 -3.48 -5.97 12.23
CA ILE A 275 -3.80 -6.25 13.64
C ILE A 275 -4.80 -5.22 14.19
N ILE A 276 -4.58 -3.93 13.90
CA ILE A 276 -5.51 -2.85 14.27
C ILE A 276 -6.87 -3.04 13.56
N ASN A 277 -6.83 -3.42 12.28
CA ASN A 277 -8.04 -3.73 11.52
C ASN A 277 -8.81 -4.89 12.16
N ALA A 278 -8.12 -5.93 12.61
CA ALA A 278 -8.72 -7.10 13.25
C ALA A 278 -9.39 -6.76 14.58
N SER A 279 -8.79 -5.89 15.40
CA SER A 279 -9.38 -5.47 16.67
C SER A 279 -10.68 -4.66 16.49
N THR A 280 -10.81 -3.98 15.36
CA THR A 280 -11.96 -3.12 15.05
C THR A 280 -13.08 -3.84 14.29
N THR A 281 -12.70 -4.69 13.33
CA THR A 281 -13.64 -5.30 12.38
C THR A 281 -13.86 -6.80 12.59
N GLY A 282 -13.00 -7.43 13.40
CA GLY A 282 -12.95 -8.89 13.58
C GLY A 282 -12.25 -9.64 12.45
N SER A 283 -11.81 -8.98 11.38
CA SER A 283 -11.12 -9.63 10.25
C SER A 283 -9.60 -9.58 10.43
N ASN A 284 -9.02 -10.76 10.68
CA ASN A 284 -7.57 -10.95 10.82
C ASN A 284 -6.86 -11.33 9.52
N ARG A 285 -7.56 -11.28 8.38
CA ARG A 285 -7.01 -11.68 7.09
C ARG A 285 -6.30 -10.52 6.41
N VAL A 286 -5.06 -10.77 5.97
CA VAL A 286 -4.22 -9.80 5.25
C VAL A 286 -3.63 -10.39 3.98
N PHE A 287 -3.77 -9.67 2.87
CA PHE A 287 -3.22 -10.03 1.57
C PHE A 287 -1.93 -9.27 1.32
N LEU A 288 -0.82 -10.00 1.21
CA LEU A 288 0.47 -9.44 0.85
C LEU A 288 0.75 -9.62 -0.63
N THR A 289 1.32 -8.60 -1.23
CA THR A 289 1.82 -8.66 -2.61
C THR A 289 3.34 -8.81 -2.59
N VAL A 290 3.94 -9.21 -3.70
CA VAL A 290 5.41 -9.18 -3.86
C VAL A 290 5.83 -7.75 -4.22
N LEU A 291 5.79 -6.87 -3.21
CA LEU A 291 5.99 -5.43 -3.30
C LEU A 291 7.37 -5.09 -3.88
N GLY A 292 7.42 -4.15 -4.82
CA GLY A 292 8.68 -3.68 -5.42
C GLY A 292 9.33 -4.63 -6.44
N GLY A 293 8.80 -5.84 -6.62
CA GLY A 293 9.21 -6.74 -7.69
C GLY A 293 8.81 -6.22 -9.09
N GLY A 294 9.24 -6.93 -10.14
CA GLY A 294 8.88 -6.57 -11.51
C GLY A 294 9.48 -5.22 -11.94
N VAL A 295 8.64 -4.26 -12.31
CA VAL A 295 9.06 -2.96 -12.89
C VAL A 295 9.87 -2.09 -11.92
N PHE A 296 9.66 -2.21 -10.61
CA PHE A 296 10.46 -1.48 -9.61
C PHE A 296 11.84 -2.10 -9.42
N GLY A 297 12.07 -3.33 -9.86
CA GLY A 297 13.41 -3.92 -9.94
C GLY A 297 14.04 -4.34 -8.61
N ASN A 298 13.29 -4.41 -7.51
CA ASN A 298 13.82 -4.95 -6.25
C ASN A 298 14.07 -6.45 -6.37
N LYS A 299 15.15 -6.93 -5.74
CA LYS A 299 15.48 -8.37 -5.78
C LYS A 299 14.47 -9.14 -4.96
N THR A 300 14.00 -10.26 -5.50
CA THR A 300 13.06 -11.17 -4.80
C THR A 300 13.56 -11.57 -3.42
N THR A 301 14.87 -11.78 -3.25
CA THR A 301 15.45 -12.14 -1.94
C THR A 301 15.17 -11.07 -0.88
N TRP A 302 15.34 -9.78 -1.19
CA TRP A 302 15.07 -8.69 -0.25
C TRP A 302 13.60 -8.65 0.18
N ILE A 303 12.71 -8.94 -0.78
CA ILE A 303 11.28 -8.97 -0.55
C ILE A 303 10.90 -10.13 0.39
N LEU A 304 11.45 -11.32 0.16
CA LEU A 304 11.18 -12.49 0.99
C LEU A 304 11.76 -12.35 2.40
N ASP A 305 12.98 -11.81 2.52
CA ASP A 305 13.61 -11.51 3.81
C ASP A 305 12.74 -10.51 4.60
N ALA A 306 12.20 -9.49 3.93
CA ALA A 306 11.32 -8.51 4.56
C ALA A 306 9.97 -9.08 5.01
N ILE A 307 9.34 -9.94 4.20
CA ILE A 307 8.11 -10.65 4.60
C ILE A 307 8.39 -11.52 5.84
N ALA A 308 9.46 -12.31 5.80
CA ALA A 308 9.81 -13.20 6.91
C ALA A 308 10.09 -12.44 8.21
N ALA A 309 10.82 -11.32 8.12
CA ALA A 309 11.09 -10.45 9.26
C ALA A 309 9.80 -9.86 9.85
N ALA A 310 8.89 -9.36 9.02
CA ALA A 310 7.59 -8.84 9.46
C ALA A 310 6.73 -9.92 10.14
N VAL A 311 6.67 -11.12 9.55
CA VAL A 311 5.95 -12.27 10.12
C VAL A 311 6.53 -12.65 11.48
N ALA A 312 7.86 -12.68 11.62
CA ALA A 312 8.50 -12.99 12.89
C ALA A 312 8.15 -11.96 13.98
N LYS A 313 8.06 -10.67 13.65
CA LYS A 313 7.65 -9.62 14.62
C LYS A 313 6.18 -9.74 15.04
N CYS A 314 5.32 -10.28 14.18
CA CYS A 314 3.88 -10.39 14.44
C CYS A 314 3.42 -11.80 14.89
N HIS A 315 4.35 -12.74 15.13
CA HIS A 315 4.05 -14.17 15.30
C HIS A 315 3.05 -14.49 16.43
N ALA A 316 3.03 -13.68 17.49
CA ALA A 316 2.19 -13.88 18.66
C ALA A 316 0.72 -13.40 18.48
N PHE A 317 0.41 -12.75 17.35
CA PHE A 317 -0.92 -12.21 17.08
C PHE A 317 -1.75 -13.15 16.21
N ASP A 318 -3.07 -13.13 16.40
CA ASP A 318 -4.03 -13.87 15.56
C ASP A 318 -4.13 -13.20 14.17
N LEU A 319 -3.35 -13.69 13.20
CA LEU A 319 -3.30 -13.18 11.83
C LEU A 319 -3.33 -14.31 10.79
N ASP A 320 -4.09 -14.10 9.71
CA ASP A 320 -4.11 -14.97 8.52
C ASP A 320 -3.46 -14.23 7.34
N VAL A 321 -2.16 -14.44 7.16
CA VAL A 321 -1.34 -13.82 6.12
C VAL A 321 -1.44 -14.63 4.83
N VAL A 322 -1.93 -14.00 3.77
CA VAL A 322 -2.08 -14.62 2.45
C VAL A 322 -1.16 -13.93 1.44
N VAL A 323 -0.12 -14.62 1.01
CA VAL A 323 0.80 -14.12 -0.03
C VAL A 323 0.20 -14.38 -1.41
N VAL A 324 -0.05 -13.31 -2.16
CA VAL A 324 -0.68 -13.33 -3.48
C VAL A 324 0.35 -13.46 -4.58
N HIS A 325 0.21 -14.50 -5.39
CA HIS A 325 1.04 -14.77 -6.57
C HIS A 325 0.31 -14.42 -7.86
N TYR A 326 1.05 -13.98 -8.87
CA TYR A 326 0.49 -13.66 -10.17
C TYR A 326 0.26 -14.92 -11.02
N LEU A 327 -0.99 -15.16 -11.42
CA LEU A 327 -1.50 -16.27 -12.26
C LEU A 327 -1.36 -17.68 -11.69
N LYS A 328 -0.26 -18.01 -11.03
CA LYS A 328 0.04 -19.32 -10.44
C LYS A 328 0.89 -19.13 -9.18
N VAL A 329 0.75 -20.05 -8.22
CA VAL A 329 1.64 -20.09 -7.05
C VAL A 329 3.05 -20.47 -7.52
N ASP A 330 4.01 -19.58 -7.27
CA ASP A 330 5.42 -19.82 -7.55
C ASP A 330 6.01 -20.71 -6.45
N LYS A 331 6.20 -22.00 -6.77
CA LYS A 331 6.75 -22.99 -5.83
C LYS A 331 8.16 -22.65 -5.36
N ALA A 332 8.97 -21.98 -6.18
CA ALA A 332 10.32 -21.60 -5.78
C ALA A 332 10.27 -20.48 -4.75
N LEU A 333 9.39 -19.50 -4.94
CA LEU A 333 9.12 -18.44 -3.97
C LEU A 333 8.59 -19.02 -2.65
N VAL A 334 7.60 -19.91 -2.71
CA VAL A 334 7.08 -20.61 -1.51
C VAL A 334 8.20 -21.30 -0.76
N THR A 335 8.99 -22.13 -1.46
CA THR A 335 10.10 -22.87 -0.85
C THR A 335 11.16 -21.95 -0.24
N ALA A 336 11.41 -20.80 -0.86
CA ALA A 336 12.36 -19.82 -0.36
C ALA A 336 11.82 -19.10 0.89
N LEU A 337 10.55 -18.70 0.88
CA LEU A 337 9.92 -18.05 2.03
C LEU A 337 9.78 -19.00 3.22
N ASP A 338 9.35 -20.25 2.99
CA ASP A 338 9.19 -21.26 4.05
C ASP A 338 10.49 -21.53 4.81
N LYS A 339 11.66 -21.37 4.16
CA LYS A 339 12.97 -21.51 4.81
C LYS A 339 13.34 -20.33 5.70
N LEU A 340 12.75 -19.17 5.46
CA LEU A 340 13.01 -17.92 6.19
C LEU A 340 12.01 -17.72 7.33
N LEU A 341 10.80 -18.28 7.19
CA LEU A 341 9.77 -18.18 8.22
C LEU A 341 10.24 -18.86 9.51
N PRO A 342 9.95 -18.27 10.69
CA PRO A 342 10.27 -18.89 11.96
C PRO A 342 9.54 -20.25 12.05
N ILE A 343 10.26 -21.28 12.49
CA ILE A 343 9.67 -22.58 12.78
C ILE A 343 8.71 -22.37 13.96
N PRO A 344 7.42 -22.74 13.86
CA PRO A 344 6.52 -22.66 15.00
C PRO A 344 7.11 -23.49 16.14
N ASP A 345 7.26 -22.89 17.32
CA ASP A 345 7.79 -23.58 18.49
C ASP A 345 6.83 -24.73 18.87
N MET A 346 7.26 -25.96 18.57
CA MET A 346 6.49 -27.17 18.83
C MET A 346 6.38 -27.50 20.32
N SER A 347 7.01 -26.73 21.22
CA SER A 347 6.99 -26.98 22.66
C SER A 347 5.65 -26.63 23.33
N GLU A 348 4.80 -25.79 22.73
CA GLU A 348 3.45 -25.50 23.26
C GLU A 348 2.40 -26.55 22.85
N VAL A 349 2.64 -27.32 21.78
CA VAL A 349 1.70 -28.34 21.29
C VAL A 349 1.66 -29.59 22.18
N PHE A 350 2.72 -29.83 22.98
CA PHE A 350 2.80 -30.97 23.90
C PHE A 350 2.50 -30.63 25.36
N ALA A 351 2.15 -29.38 25.67
CA ALA A 351 1.76 -28.97 27.03
C ALA A 351 0.25 -29.12 27.31
N SER A 352 -0.54 -29.52 26.31
CA SER A 352 -2.00 -29.69 26.41
C SER A 352 -2.49 -31.09 26.03
N THR A 353 -1.74 -32.14 26.39
CA THR A 353 -2.21 -33.54 26.32
C THR A 353 -2.19 -34.21 27.68
#